data_AF-A0A7C9IGG2-F1
#
_entry.id   AF-A0A7C9IGG2-F1
#
_cell.length_a   1.000
_cell.length_b   1.000
_cell.length_c   1.000
_cell.angle_alpha   90.00
_cell.angle_beta   90.00
_cell.angle_gamma   90.00
#
_symmetry.space_group_name_H-M   'P 1'
#
loop_
_entity.id
_entity.type
_entity.pdbx_description
1 polymer ?
#
loop_
_entity_poly.entity_id
_entity_poly.type
_entity_poly.pdbx_seq_one_letter_code
_entity_poly.pdbx_strand_id
1 'polypeptide(L)'
;MGLIGTLMALLFGGGRNAVRETVEVFRPNAEASETRDAARAAAALGQFAAEFALPKRGWFDRAVDGLNRLPRPMLAFGTIGLFVAAMAEPVWFAERMQGIALIPEALWWLMGAIVSFYFGARHQTKNQDFQKDMAGSLALARKIEAAAAQSAGLMAAQQHVAPDANAAVQEWRARHER
;
A
#
# COMPACT_ATOMS: atom_id res chain seq x y z
N MET A 1 -24.65 -1.70 63.26
CA MET A 1 -23.92 -2.37 62.16
C MET A 1 -23.64 -3.80 62.57
N GLY A 2 -24.47 -4.75 62.10
CA GLY A 2 -24.42 -6.14 62.55
C GLY A 2 -23.15 -6.85 62.10
N LEU A 3 -22.40 -7.41 63.06
CA LEU A 3 -21.19 -8.22 62.87
C LEU A 3 -21.38 -9.40 61.89
N ILE A 4 -22.62 -9.90 61.77
CA ILE A 4 -23.00 -10.96 60.82
C ILE A 4 -22.92 -10.47 59.37
N GLY A 5 -23.25 -9.20 59.10
CA GLY A 5 -23.15 -8.62 57.75
C GLY A 5 -21.69 -8.48 57.29
N THR A 6 -20.77 -8.19 58.22
CA THR A 6 -19.34 -8.06 57.93
C THR A 6 -18.68 -9.41 57.67
N LEU A 7 -19.05 -10.45 58.42
CA LEU A 7 -18.56 -11.82 58.24
C LEU A 7 -19.05 -12.44 56.92
N MET A 8 -20.32 -12.22 56.56
CA MET A 8 -20.87 -12.64 55.26
C MET A 8 -20.21 -11.90 54.09
N ALA A 9 -19.94 -10.60 54.23
CA ALA A 9 -19.24 -9.82 53.22
C ALA A 9 -17.77 -10.27 53.03
N LEU A 10 -17.12 -10.74 54.09
CA LEU A 10 -15.74 -11.24 54.02
C LEU A 10 -15.67 -12.64 53.36
N LEU A 11 -16.65 -13.50 53.65
CA LEU A 11 -16.74 -14.86 53.09
C LEU A 11 -17.22 -14.90 51.64
N PHE A 12 -18.10 -13.97 51.24
CA PHE A 12 -18.72 -13.98 49.91
C PHE A 12 -18.38 -12.77 49.02
N GLY A 13 -17.71 -11.74 49.55
CA GLY A 13 -17.43 -10.49 48.83
C GLY A 13 -16.22 -10.52 47.90
N GLY A 14 -15.27 -11.44 48.09
CA GLY A 14 -14.03 -11.51 47.31
C GLY A 14 -14.10 -12.35 46.02
N GLY A 15 -15.11 -13.21 45.89
CA GLY A 15 -15.16 -14.23 44.83
C GLY A 15 -15.66 -13.74 43.47
N ARG A 16 -16.35 -12.60 43.40
CA ARG A 16 -16.93 -12.11 42.14
C ARG A 16 -15.88 -11.68 41.11
N ASN A 17 -14.72 -11.20 41.55
CA ASN A 17 -13.66 -10.80 40.62
C ASN A 17 -12.83 -12.01 40.14
N ALA A 18 -12.51 -12.93 41.06
CA ALA A 18 -11.76 -14.15 40.74
C ALA A 18 -12.54 -15.13 39.84
N VAL A 19 -13.86 -15.27 40.05
CA VAL A 19 -14.70 -16.09 39.16
C VAL A 19 -14.87 -15.42 37.79
N ARG A 20 -14.96 -14.09 37.73
CA ARG A 20 -14.99 -13.36 36.46
C ARG A 20 -13.68 -13.52 35.69
N GLU A 21 -12.54 -13.34 36.34
CA GLU A 21 -11.22 -13.57 35.74
C GLU A 21 -11.04 -15.03 35.29
N THR A 22 -11.54 -16.01 36.05
CA THR A 22 -11.42 -17.42 35.69
C THR A 22 -12.38 -17.82 34.56
N VAL A 23 -13.58 -17.23 34.48
CA VAL A 23 -14.53 -17.48 33.38
C VAL A 23 -14.09 -16.76 32.09
N GLU A 24 -13.46 -15.60 32.19
CA GLU A 24 -12.85 -14.90 31.05
C GLU A 24 -11.68 -15.70 30.42
N VAL A 25 -11.08 -16.65 31.16
CA VAL A 25 -10.07 -17.60 30.65
C VAL A 25 -10.70 -18.74 29.80
N PHE A 26 -11.96 -19.11 30.05
CA PHE A 26 -12.64 -20.21 29.33
C PHE A 26 -13.68 -19.74 28.31
N ARG A 27 -14.13 -18.48 28.38
CA ARG A 27 -15.07 -17.88 27.43
C ARG A 27 -14.54 -16.50 27.05
N PRO A 28 -14.20 -16.26 25.76
CA PRO A 28 -13.76 -14.95 25.32
C PRO A 28 -14.81 -13.90 25.71
N ASN A 29 -14.38 -12.86 26.42
CA ASN A 29 -15.22 -11.74 26.76
C ASN A 29 -15.68 -11.08 25.44
N ALA A 30 -16.98 -11.09 25.15
CA ALA A 30 -17.52 -10.66 23.86
C ALA A 30 -17.10 -9.22 23.53
N GLU A 31 -17.17 -8.32 24.52
CA GLU A 31 -16.71 -6.93 24.37
C GLU A 31 -15.20 -6.82 24.14
N ALA A 32 -14.38 -7.65 24.79
CA ALA A 32 -12.94 -7.68 24.56
C ALA A 32 -12.59 -8.23 23.16
N SER A 33 -13.45 -9.07 22.59
CA SER A 33 -13.30 -9.56 21.22
C SER A 33 -13.71 -8.49 20.20
N GLU A 34 -14.86 -7.85 20.39
CA GLU A 34 -15.35 -6.78 19.52
C GLU A 34 -14.39 -5.58 19.49
N THR A 35 -13.84 -5.18 20.64
CA THR A 35 -12.81 -4.12 20.71
C THR A 35 -11.53 -4.48 19.96
N ARG A 36 -11.09 -5.74 20.00
CA ARG A 36 -9.94 -6.21 19.22
C ARG A 36 -10.24 -6.25 17.72
N ASP A 37 -11.44 -6.65 17.34
CA ASP A 37 -11.86 -6.68 15.93
C ASP A 37 -12.00 -5.27 15.37
N ALA A 38 -12.57 -4.33 16.14
CA ALA A 38 -12.61 -2.92 15.79
C ALA A 38 -11.21 -2.30 15.66
N ALA A 39 -10.28 -2.66 16.57
CA ALA A 39 -8.89 -2.22 16.48
C ALA A 39 -8.18 -2.77 15.24
N ARG A 40 -8.41 -4.04 14.89
CA ARG A 40 -7.87 -4.64 13.65
C ARG A 40 -8.46 -3.97 12.41
N ALA A 41 -9.76 -3.70 12.38
CA ALA A 41 -10.42 -3.00 11.29
C ALA A 41 -9.90 -1.57 11.13
N ALA A 42 -9.73 -0.83 12.24
CA ALA A 42 -9.17 0.52 12.22
C ALA A 42 -7.71 0.53 11.73
N ALA A 43 -6.89 -0.43 12.15
CA ALA A 43 -5.51 -0.56 11.68
C ALA A 43 -5.44 -0.89 10.18
N ALA A 44 -6.28 -1.79 9.69
CA ALA A 44 -6.37 -2.12 8.26
C ALA A 44 -6.81 -0.91 7.43
N LEU A 45 -7.83 -0.18 7.88
CA LEU A 45 -8.29 1.06 7.22
C LEU A 45 -7.22 2.16 7.25
N GLY A 46 -6.48 2.30 8.35
CA GLY A 46 -5.38 3.24 8.48
C GLY A 46 -4.23 2.92 7.52
N GLN A 47 -3.88 1.64 7.38
CA GLN A 47 -2.89 1.20 6.41
C GLN A 47 -3.36 1.45 4.97
N PHE A 48 -4.60 1.09 4.63
CA PHE A 48 -5.17 1.38 3.31
C PHE A 48 -5.17 2.89 3.02
N ALA A 49 -5.56 3.72 4.00
CA ALA A 49 -5.52 5.18 3.83
C ALA A 49 -4.10 5.71 3.60
N ALA A 50 -3.09 5.14 4.25
CA ALA A 50 -1.69 5.53 4.07
C ALA A 50 -1.10 5.07 2.73
N GLU A 51 -1.44 3.86 2.26
CA GLU A 51 -0.98 3.34 0.97
C GLU A 51 -1.63 4.04 -0.23
N PHE A 52 -2.91 4.40 -0.11
CA PHE A 52 -3.64 5.13 -1.15
C PHE A 52 -3.57 6.66 -1.01
N ALA A 53 -2.82 7.17 -0.03
CA ALA A 53 -2.57 8.60 0.08
C ALA A 53 -1.72 9.05 -1.12
N LEU A 54 -2.37 9.58 -2.17
CA LEU A 54 -1.66 10.21 -3.27
C LEU A 54 -0.76 11.30 -2.69
N PRO A 55 0.55 11.31 -3.01
CA PRO A 55 1.42 12.41 -2.61
C PRO A 55 0.80 13.71 -3.15
N LYS A 56 0.48 14.64 -2.24
CA LYS A 56 -0.12 15.93 -2.58
C LYS A 56 0.92 16.76 -3.33
N ARG A 57 1.04 16.55 -4.65
CA ARG A 57 1.87 17.35 -5.55
C ARG A 57 1.35 18.78 -5.55
N GLY A 58 2.24 19.75 -5.33
CA GLY A 58 1.90 21.16 -5.29
C GLY A 58 1.37 21.65 -6.65
N TRP A 59 0.72 22.81 -6.67
CA TRP A 59 0.24 23.42 -7.92
C TRP A 59 1.41 23.72 -8.88
N PHE A 60 2.57 24.12 -8.33
CA PHE A 60 3.80 24.36 -9.10
C PHE A 60 4.28 23.07 -9.79
N ASP A 61 4.35 21.96 -9.05
CA ASP A 61 4.75 20.67 -9.61
C ASP A 61 3.84 20.23 -10.75
N ARG A 62 2.53 20.47 -10.62
CA ARG A 62 1.55 20.17 -11.68
C ARG A 62 1.73 21.06 -12.90
N ALA A 63 2.00 22.35 -12.71
CA ALA A 63 2.28 23.27 -13.80
C ALA A 63 3.54 22.86 -14.58
N VAL A 64 4.63 22.55 -13.85
CA VAL A 64 5.89 22.07 -14.45
C VAL A 64 5.71 20.72 -15.13
N ASP A 65 4.95 19.79 -14.54
CA ASP A 65 4.67 18.50 -15.16
C ASP A 65 3.79 18.65 -16.41
N GLY A 66 2.83 19.58 -16.39
CA GLY A 66 2.04 19.97 -17.56
C GLY A 66 2.93 20.49 -18.69
N LEU A 67 3.80 21.47 -18.39
CA LEU A 67 4.74 22.04 -19.35
C LEU A 67 5.66 20.98 -19.97
N ASN A 68 6.16 20.04 -19.17
CA ASN A 68 7.00 18.93 -19.65
C ASN A 68 6.23 17.88 -20.49
N ARG A 69 4.89 17.88 -20.45
CA ARG A 69 4.03 17.00 -21.23
C ARG A 69 3.51 17.65 -22.52
N LEU A 70 3.55 18.98 -22.61
CA LEU A 70 3.14 19.74 -23.79
C LEU A 70 3.89 19.39 -25.10
N PRO A 71 5.17 18.98 -25.11
CA PRO A 71 5.87 18.73 -26.38
C PRO A 71 5.15 17.73 -27.28
N ARG A 72 4.60 16.65 -26.73
CA ARG A 72 3.89 15.62 -27.52
C ARG A 72 2.61 16.15 -28.18
N PRO A 73 1.66 16.78 -27.46
CA PRO A 73 0.51 17.46 -28.05
C PRO A 73 0.91 18.54 -29.06
N MET A 74 1.92 19.36 -28.73
CA MET A 74 2.36 20.45 -29.60
C MET A 74 2.91 19.93 -30.93
N LEU A 75 3.64 18.81 -30.92
CA LEU A 75 4.06 18.16 -32.16
C LEU A 75 2.85 17.70 -32.96
N ALA A 76 1.90 16.97 -32.35
CA ALA A 76 0.73 16.46 -33.05
C ALA A 76 -0.14 17.59 -33.67
N PHE A 77 -0.50 18.60 -32.87
CA PHE A 77 -1.27 19.75 -33.36
C PHE A 77 -0.45 20.61 -34.32
N GLY A 78 0.87 20.71 -34.12
CA GLY A 78 1.77 21.39 -35.03
C GLY A 78 1.77 20.74 -36.42
N THR A 79 1.86 19.42 -36.51
CA THR A 79 1.82 18.71 -37.79
C THR A 79 0.48 18.90 -38.50
N ILE A 80 -0.63 18.76 -37.77
CA ILE A 80 -1.98 19.01 -38.32
C ILE A 80 -2.09 20.45 -38.81
N GLY A 81 -1.63 21.42 -38.00
CA GLY A 81 -1.60 22.83 -38.37
C GLY A 81 -0.76 23.10 -39.61
N LEU A 82 0.35 22.38 -39.79
CA LEU A 82 1.21 22.48 -40.97
C LEU A 82 0.46 22.05 -42.25
N PHE A 83 -0.29 20.95 -42.19
CA PHE A 83 -1.15 20.53 -43.31
C PHE A 83 -2.27 21.53 -43.58
N VAL A 84 -2.92 22.06 -42.54
CA VAL A 84 -3.96 23.08 -42.70
C VAL A 84 -3.38 24.35 -43.33
N ALA A 85 -2.22 24.82 -42.87
CA ALA A 85 -1.56 26.00 -43.41
C ALA A 85 -1.17 25.82 -44.89
N ALA A 86 -0.67 24.64 -45.27
CA ALA A 86 -0.37 24.30 -46.65
C ALA A 86 -1.61 24.35 -47.56
N MET A 87 -2.79 23.98 -47.06
CA MET A 87 -4.04 24.04 -47.82
C MET A 87 -4.68 25.43 -47.81
N ALA A 88 -4.55 26.17 -46.72
CA ALA A 88 -5.18 27.49 -46.57
C ALA A 88 -4.44 28.59 -47.34
N GLU A 89 -3.10 28.59 -47.32
CA GLU A 89 -2.29 29.62 -47.99
C GLU A 89 -1.00 29.00 -48.59
N PRO A 90 -1.11 28.34 -49.76
CA PRO A 90 -0.03 27.51 -50.31
C PRO A 90 1.21 28.32 -50.73
N VAL A 91 1.03 29.55 -51.22
CA VAL A 91 2.17 30.42 -51.64
C VAL A 91 3.00 30.81 -50.43
N TRP A 92 2.36 31.30 -49.36
CA TRP A 92 3.02 31.64 -48.11
C TRP A 92 3.77 30.43 -47.53
N PHE A 93 3.13 29.25 -47.52
CA PHE A 93 3.74 28.02 -47.04
C PHE A 93 4.99 27.63 -47.85
N ALA A 94 4.91 27.70 -49.19
CA ALA A 94 6.02 27.36 -50.08
C ALA A 94 7.25 28.25 -49.87
N GLU A 95 7.06 29.56 -49.64
CA GLU A 95 8.15 30.48 -49.32
C GLU A 95 8.89 30.08 -48.03
N ARG A 96 8.17 29.61 -47.00
CA ARG A 96 8.80 29.19 -45.74
C ARG A 96 9.53 27.86 -45.90
N MET A 97 9.01 26.97 -46.74
CA MET A 97 9.69 25.70 -47.07
C MET A 97 11.02 25.92 -47.79
N GLN A 98 11.16 26.99 -48.60
CA GLN A 98 12.46 27.36 -49.19
C GLN A 98 13.49 27.70 -48.11
N GLY A 99 13.09 28.43 -47.06
CA GLY A 99 13.97 28.72 -45.92
C GLY A 99 14.41 27.45 -45.18
N ILE A 100 13.50 26.48 -45.01
CA ILE A 100 13.83 25.18 -44.40
C ILE A 100 14.81 24.38 -45.27
N ALA A 101 14.66 24.44 -46.60
CA ALA A 101 15.56 23.76 -47.53
C ALA A 101 17.00 24.30 -47.50
N LEU A 102 17.20 25.53 -47.05
CA LEU A 102 18.53 26.15 -46.89
C LEU A 102 19.23 25.76 -45.57
N ILE A 103 18.54 25.09 -44.65
CA ILE A 103 19.13 24.66 -43.38
C ILE A 103 20.20 23.60 -43.66
N PRO A 104 21.47 23.80 -43.25
CA PRO A 104 22.54 22.83 -43.43
C PRO A 104 22.21 21.46 -42.79
N GLU A 105 22.62 20.38 -43.45
CA GLU A 105 22.40 19.00 -42.96
C GLU A 105 22.94 18.79 -41.54
N ALA A 106 24.08 19.40 -41.22
CA ALA A 106 24.68 19.32 -39.88
C ALA A 106 23.74 19.83 -38.77
N LEU A 107 22.90 20.85 -39.04
CA LEU A 107 21.96 21.37 -38.05
C LEU A 107 20.79 20.41 -37.83
N TRP A 108 20.38 19.65 -38.85
CA TRP A 108 19.38 18.59 -38.70
C TRP A 108 19.90 17.47 -37.80
N TRP A 109 21.14 17.04 -38.02
CA TRP A 109 21.82 16.07 -37.15
C TRP A 109 21.94 16.58 -35.72
N LEU A 110 22.33 17.84 -35.53
CA LEU A 110 22.44 18.45 -34.21
C LEU A 110 21.09 18.49 -33.49
N MET A 111 20.03 18.92 -34.16
CA MET A 111 18.67 18.93 -33.60
C MET A 111 18.24 17.50 -33.21
N GLY A 112 18.44 16.53 -34.10
CA GLY A 112 18.15 15.13 -33.82
C GLY A 112 18.90 14.60 -32.59
N ALA A 113 20.19 14.94 -32.46
CA ALA A 113 21.03 14.54 -31.34
C ALA A 113 20.54 15.17 -30.01
N ILE A 114 20.26 16.47 -30.00
CA ILE A 114 19.78 17.18 -28.79
C ILE A 114 18.43 16.62 -28.33
N VAL A 115 17.48 16.47 -29.25
CA VAL A 115 16.14 15.92 -28.96
C VAL A 115 16.26 14.48 -28.45
N SER A 116 17.06 13.65 -29.12
CA SER A 116 17.29 12.26 -28.71
C SER A 116 17.96 12.16 -27.34
N PHE A 117 18.92 13.03 -27.03
CA PHE A 117 19.55 13.06 -25.71
C PHE A 117 18.55 13.48 -24.62
N TYR A 118 17.79 14.55 -24.85
CA TYR A 118 16.79 15.04 -23.89
C TYR A 118 15.72 14.00 -23.58
N PHE A 119 15.08 13.45 -24.63
CA PHE A 119 14.01 12.46 -24.43
C PHE A 119 14.56 11.08 -24.06
N GLY A 120 15.73 10.70 -24.57
CA GLY A 120 16.40 9.44 -24.24
C GLY A 120 16.77 9.35 -22.76
N ALA A 121 17.39 10.40 -22.19
CA ALA A 121 17.71 10.46 -20.77
C ALA A 121 16.45 10.40 -19.89
N ARG A 122 15.38 11.13 -20.26
CA ARG A 122 14.12 11.11 -19.50
C ARG A 122 13.40 9.76 -19.58
N HIS A 123 13.47 9.07 -20.72
CA HIS A 123 12.92 7.71 -20.85
C HIS A 123 13.72 6.69 -20.05
N GLN A 124 15.04 6.88 -19.93
CA GLN A 124 15.90 6.05 -19.10
C GLN A 124 15.55 6.17 -17.61
N THR A 125 15.33 7.38 -17.10
CA THR A 125 14.89 7.59 -15.69
C THR A 125 13.57 6.88 -15.42
N LYS A 126 12.58 6.99 -16.32
CA LYS A 126 11.28 6.34 -16.16
C LYS A 126 11.38 4.81 -16.14
N ASN A 127 12.28 4.23 -16.93
CA ASN A 127 12.55 2.79 -16.90
C ASN A 127 13.21 2.36 -15.58
N GLN A 128 14.08 3.18 -15.00
CA GLN A 128 14.68 2.90 -13.70
C GLN A 128 13.65 2.94 -12.58
N ASP A 129 12.73 3.92 -12.60
CA ASP A 129 11.65 4.01 -11.61
C ASP A 129 10.73 2.78 -11.68
N PHE A 130 10.38 2.33 -12.89
CA PHE A 130 9.60 1.09 -13.07
C PHE A 130 10.32 -0.15 -12.51
N GLN A 131 11.64 -0.26 -12.72
CA GLN A 131 12.43 -1.35 -12.14
C GLN A 131 12.47 -1.30 -10.61
N LYS A 132 12.57 -0.10 -10.01
CA LYS A 132 12.50 0.07 -8.55
C LYS A 132 11.13 -0.32 -7.99
N ASP A 133 10.05 0.07 -8.66
CA ASP A 133 8.69 -0.28 -8.26
C ASP A 133 8.45 -1.79 -8.34
N MET A 134 8.94 -2.46 -9.40
CA MET A 134 8.91 -3.91 -9.50
C MET A 134 9.74 -4.61 -8.40
N ALA A 135 10.93 -4.09 -8.09
CA ALA A 135 11.74 -4.64 -7.01
C ALA A 135 11.05 -4.48 -5.65
N GLY A 136 10.39 -3.34 -5.42
CA GLY A 136 9.59 -3.09 -4.23
C GLY A 136 8.38 -4.03 -4.10
N SER A 137 7.65 -4.26 -5.20
CA SER A 137 6.49 -5.16 -5.19
C SER A 137 6.88 -6.63 -4.97
N LEU A 138 7.99 -7.08 -5.56
CA LEU A 138 8.54 -8.42 -5.30
C LEU A 138 9.01 -8.59 -3.85
N ALA A 139 9.64 -7.56 -3.28
CA ALA A 139 10.05 -7.57 -1.87
C ALA A 139 8.85 -7.61 -0.93
N LEU A 140 7.77 -6.89 -1.24
CA LEU A 140 6.52 -6.94 -0.49
C LEU A 140 5.86 -8.31 -0.59
N ALA A 141 5.77 -8.90 -1.79
CA ALA A 141 5.22 -10.24 -2.00
C ALA A 141 5.95 -11.28 -1.14
N ARG A 142 7.29 -11.27 -1.13
CA ARG A 142 8.09 -12.16 -0.27
C ARG A 142 7.83 -11.96 1.22
N LYS A 143 7.62 -10.71 1.68
CA LYS A 143 7.27 -10.43 3.07
C LYS A 143 5.91 -11.01 3.45
N ILE A 144 4.93 -10.92 2.54
CA ILE A 144 3.59 -11.49 2.74
C ILE A 144 3.68 -13.02 2.80
N GLU A 145 4.42 -13.65 1.88
CA GLU A 145 4.66 -15.10 1.89
C GLU A 145 5.32 -15.56 3.19
N ALA A 146 6.34 -14.84 3.66
CA ALA A 146 7.03 -15.15 4.92
C ALA A 146 6.11 -15.00 6.13
N ALA A 147 5.30 -13.94 6.17
CA ALA A 147 4.30 -13.73 7.22
C ALA A 147 3.21 -14.82 7.21
N ALA A 148 2.75 -15.22 6.02
CA ALA A 148 1.81 -16.32 5.85
C ALA A 148 2.39 -17.64 6.36
N ALA A 149 3.63 -17.98 5.98
CA ALA A 149 4.32 -19.17 6.47
C ALA A 149 4.50 -19.16 8.00
N GLN A 150 4.85 -18.01 8.58
CA GLN A 150 4.98 -17.85 10.02
C GLN A 150 3.63 -18.03 10.74
N SER A 151 2.54 -17.48 10.18
CA SER A 151 1.20 -17.69 10.72
C SER A 151 0.76 -19.15 10.64
N ALA A 152 1.06 -19.85 9.54
CA ALA A 152 0.79 -21.27 9.39
C ALA A 152 1.58 -22.12 10.40
N GLY A 153 2.86 -21.78 10.64
CA GLY A 153 3.68 -22.42 11.67
C GLY A 153 3.13 -22.22 13.09
N LEU A 154 2.64 -21.02 13.40
CA LEU A 154 1.98 -20.72 14.68
C LEU A 154 0.68 -21.52 14.86
N MET A 155 -0.14 -21.66 13.80
CA MET A 155 -1.36 -22.47 13.84
C MET A 155 -1.05 -23.98 13.98
N ALA A 156 -0.03 -24.48 13.29
CA ALA A 156 0.40 -25.88 13.39
C ALA A 156 0.98 -26.21 14.78
N ALA A 157 1.71 -25.26 15.39
CA ALA A 157 2.21 -25.38 16.76
C ALA A 157 1.06 -25.38 17.78
N GLN A 158 0.01 -24.58 17.57
CA GLN A 158 -1.20 -24.61 18.40
C GLN A 158 -1.98 -25.93 18.26
N GLN A 159 -1.99 -26.56 17.07
CA GLN A 159 -2.64 -27.85 16.85
C GLN A 159 -1.87 -29.04 17.46
N HIS A 160 -0.54 -28.95 17.59
CA HIS A 160 0.28 -29.99 18.24
C HIS A 160 0.24 -29.95 19.77
N VAL A 161 -0.35 -28.92 20.37
CA VAL A 161 -0.74 -28.96 21.78
C VAL A 161 -1.96 -29.88 21.88
N ALA A 162 -1.72 -31.17 22.10
CA ALA A 162 -2.78 -32.16 22.21
C ALA A 162 -3.80 -31.73 23.28
N PRO A 163 -5.12 -31.80 23.01
CA PRO A 163 -6.16 -31.35 23.94
C PRO A 163 -6.16 -32.10 25.27
N ASP A 164 -5.57 -33.31 25.30
CA ASP A 164 -5.41 -34.13 26.50
C ASP A 164 -4.04 -34.00 27.18
N ALA A 165 -3.08 -33.22 26.65
CA ALA A 165 -1.76 -33.04 27.27
C ALA A 165 -1.74 -32.02 28.43
N ASN A 166 -2.91 -31.61 28.92
CA ASN A 166 -2.99 -30.80 30.12
C ASN A 166 -2.85 -31.71 31.35
N ALA A 167 -1.65 -31.72 31.94
CA ALA A 167 -1.32 -32.52 33.12
C ALA A 167 -2.32 -32.31 34.28
N ALA A 168 -2.84 -31.08 34.45
CA ALA A 168 -3.85 -30.79 35.47
C ALA A 168 -5.20 -31.46 35.20
N VAL A 169 -5.59 -31.59 33.93
CA VAL A 169 -6.85 -32.26 33.52
C VAL A 169 -6.72 -33.78 33.66
N GLN A 170 -5.55 -34.35 33.32
CA GLN A 170 -5.29 -35.78 33.53
C GLN A 170 -5.28 -36.14 35.02
N GLU A 171 -4.63 -35.31 35.85
CA GLU A 171 -4.61 -35.50 37.30
C GLU A 171 -6.00 -35.38 37.93
N TRP A 172 -6.84 -34.46 37.44
CA TRP A 172 -8.23 -34.32 37.89
C TRP A 172 -9.08 -35.54 37.54
N ARG A 173 -9.00 -36.05 36.29
CA ARG A 173 -9.72 -37.27 35.86
C ARG A 173 -9.32 -38.49 36.70
N ALA A 174 -8.02 -38.67 36.94
CA ALA A 174 -7.49 -39.77 37.75
C ALA A 174 -7.98 -39.77 39.22
N ARG A 175 -8.36 -38.60 39.75
CA ARG A 175 -8.90 -38.46 41.11
C ARG A 175 -10.42 -38.67 41.20
N HIS A 176 -11.16 -38.56 40.09
CA HIS A 176 -12.64 -38.59 40.09
C HIS A 176 -13.26 -39.82 39.40
N GLU A 177 -12.47 -40.67 38.73
CA GLU A 177 -12.92 -41.95 38.15
C GLU A 177 -12.67 -43.17 39.06
N ARG A 178 -12.46 -42.98 40.37
CA ARG A 178 -12.44 -44.06 41.38
C ARG A 178 -13.62 -43.99 42.33
#